data_AF-A0A7H1RJB9-F1
#
_entry.id   AF-A0A7H1RJB9-F1
#
_cell.length_a   1.000
_cell.length_b   1.000
_cell.length_c   1.000
_cell.angle_alpha   90.00
_cell.angle_beta   90.00
_cell.angle_gamma   90.00
#
_symmetry.space_group_name_H-M   'P 1'
#
loop_
_entity.id
_entity.type
_entity.pdbx_description
1 polymer ?
#
loop_
_entity_poly.entity_id
_entity_poly.type
_entity_poly.pdbx_seq_one_letter_code
_entity_poly.pdbx_strand_id
1 'polypeptide(L)'
;MANWFKEEIEQFGTTVDASIQKASIEIQRHVDKIGDDLNVQRTLTKTDVKELIDYAATRFGESIDTRVQTAKVEIANLVTEKVGEVRRELTAAADEQKQSAIRNATIAIGTAVAIGVLSLGYRKYLHGEIDLLFVFRATLGALAAGHIVWLARNYIFRYIGLNETQRSLVIAGTQYLGALRPKGAIGHILLLSTVAMCWLTLNFWQELKIFFHTIAG
;
A
#
# COMPACT_ATOMS: atom_id res chain seq x y z
N MET A 1 67.19 -77.52 47.32
CA MET A 1 67.03 -76.38 46.39
C MET A 1 66.38 -76.75 45.05
N ALA A 2 66.63 -77.93 44.46
CA ALA A 2 66.08 -78.28 43.14
C ALA A 2 64.55 -78.51 43.07
N ASN A 3 63.91 -78.99 44.15
CA ASN A 3 62.45 -79.25 44.12
C ASN A 3 61.59 -77.98 44.18
N TRP A 4 62.01 -76.97 44.94
CA TRP A 4 61.27 -75.70 45.09
C TRP A 4 61.18 -74.92 43.77
N PHE A 5 62.27 -74.92 42.98
CA PHE A 5 62.31 -74.24 41.69
C PHE A 5 61.40 -74.91 40.63
N LYS A 6 61.26 -76.24 40.70
CA LYS A 6 60.36 -76.98 39.81
C LYS A 6 58.90 -76.70 40.14
N GLU A 7 58.59 -76.64 41.43
CA GLU A 7 57.24 -76.35 41.94
C GLU A 7 56.82 -74.91 41.62
N GLU A 8 57.71 -73.93 41.74
CA GLU A 8 57.45 -72.54 41.30
C GLU A 8 57.23 -72.41 39.80
N ILE A 9 57.97 -73.13 38.96
CA ILE A 9 57.78 -73.11 37.50
C ILE A 9 56.44 -73.76 37.12
N GLU A 10 56.05 -74.84 37.79
CA GLU A 10 54.79 -75.53 37.54
C GLU A 10 53.59 -74.68 38.02
N GLN A 11 53.74 -74.02 39.16
CA GLN A 11 52.75 -73.07 39.69
C GLN A 11 52.66 -71.79 38.84
N PHE A 12 53.77 -71.31 38.29
CA PHE A 12 53.80 -70.22 37.33
C PHE A 12 53.14 -70.62 36.01
N GLY A 13 53.46 -71.81 35.48
CA GLY A 13 52.88 -72.34 34.25
C GLY A 13 51.36 -72.49 34.34
N THR A 14 50.86 -73.03 35.45
CA THR A 14 49.41 -73.14 35.71
C THR A 14 48.73 -71.78 35.88
N THR A 15 49.40 -70.82 36.53
CA THR A 15 48.85 -69.45 36.70
C THR A 15 48.79 -68.71 35.37
N VAL A 16 49.80 -68.86 34.51
CA VAL A 16 49.84 -68.27 33.17
C VAL A 16 48.79 -68.90 32.27
N ASP A 17 48.67 -70.23 32.26
CA ASP A 17 47.66 -70.93 31.47
C ASP A 17 46.24 -70.53 31.89
N ALA A 18 45.96 -70.46 33.19
CA ALA A 18 44.69 -69.98 33.72
C ALA A 18 44.40 -68.51 33.32
N SER A 19 45.42 -67.66 33.24
CA SER A 19 45.27 -66.27 32.83
C SER A 19 44.99 -66.14 31.33
N ILE A 20 45.67 -66.95 30.51
CA ILE A 20 45.45 -67.02 29.06
C ILE A 20 44.03 -67.54 28.75
N GLN A 21 43.60 -68.59 29.45
CA GLN A 21 42.25 -69.14 29.29
C GLN A 21 41.17 -68.11 29.65
N LYS A 22 41.34 -67.38 30.77
CA LYS A 22 40.42 -66.30 31.15
C LYS A 22 40.40 -65.17 30.12
N ALA A 23 41.55 -64.75 29.61
CA ALA A 23 41.63 -63.73 28.58
C ALA A 23 40.97 -64.19 27.27
N SER A 24 41.14 -65.46 26.89
CA SER A 24 40.53 -66.04 25.68
C SER A 24 39.01 -66.10 25.78
N ILE A 25 38.47 -66.48 26.94
CA ILE A 25 37.02 -66.50 27.20
C ILE A 25 36.46 -65.07 27.12
N GLU A 26 37.15 -64.10 27.71
CA GLU A 26 36.71 -62.71 27.72
C GLU A 26 36.80 -62.05 26.32
N ILE A 27 37.79 -62.41 25.52
CA ILE A 27 37.87 -62.00 24.11
C ILE A 27 36.73 -62.61 23.31
N GLN A 28 36.46 -63.92 23.46
CA GLN A 28 35.35 -64.58 22.77
C GLN A 28 34.02 -63.91 23.11
N ARG A 29 33.78 -63.62 24.40
CA ARG A 29 32.60 -62.91 24.88
C ARG A 29 32.44 -61.53 24.25
N HIS A 30 33.55 -60.79 24.09
CA HIS A 30 33.53 -59.49 23.42
C HIS A 30 33.31 -59.62 21.91
N VAL A 31 33.89 -60.63 21.25
CA VAL A 31 33.70 -60.88 19.82
C VAL A 31 32.26 -61.25 19.53
N ASP A 32 31.65 -62.13 20.33
CA ASP A 32 30.24 -62.52 20.17
C ASP A 32 29.32 -61.32 20.38
N LYS A 33 29.58 -60.52 21.42
CA LYS A 33 28.82 -59.29 21.67
C LYS A 33 28.97 -58.26 20.56
N ILE A 34 30.18 -58.07 20.03
CA ILE A 34 30.42 -57.21 18.87
C ILE A 34 29.66 -57.76 17.66
N GLY A 35 29.66 -59.08 17.42
CA GLY A 35 28.90 -59.71 16.35
C GLY A 35 27.40 -59.44 16.44
N ASP A 36 26.83 -59.56 17.64
CA ASP A 36 25.42 -59.25 17.91
C ASP A 36 25.11 -57.76 17.71
N ASP A 37 25.94 -56.87 18.24
CA ASP A 37 25.77 -55.42 18.10
C ASP A 37 25.92 -54.95 16.65
N LEU A 38 26.84 -55.55 15.88
CA LEU A 38 27.06 -55.27 14.45
C LEU A 38 25.89 -55.77 13.60
N ASN A 39 25.28 -56.89 13.98
CA ASN A 39 24.07 -57.40 13.34
C ASN A 39 22.86 -56.49 13.61
N VAL A 40 22.72 -55.96 14.83
CA VAL A 40 21.67 -54.98 15.17
C VAL A 40 21.86 -53.66 14.38
N GLN A 41 23.07 -53.12 14.29
CA GLN A 41 23.35 -51.87 13.57
C GLN A 41 23.16 -51.94 12.05
N ARG A 42 23.26 -53.12 11.44
CA ARG A 42 23.06 -53.31 9.99
C ARG A 42 21.58 -53.25 9.56
N THR A 43 20.69 -52.96 10.50
CA THR A 43 19.23 -53.03 10.37
C THR A 43 18.54 -51.67 10.54
N LEU A 44 19.15 -50.57 10.06
CA LEU A 44 18.35 -49.54 9.39
C LEU A 44 18.20 -50.02 7.95
N THR A 45 17.23 -50.91 7.73
CA THR A 45 16.98 -51.50 6.41
C THR A 45 16.33 -50.47 5.49
N LYS A 46 16.40 -50.69 4.17
CA LYS A 46 15.65 -49.86 3.19
C LYS A 46 14.16 -49.75 3.53
N THR A 47 13.60 -50.77 4.18
CA THR A 47 12.21 -50.81 4.65
C THR A 47 11.96 -49.78 5.74
N ASP A 48 12.83 -49.69 6.74
CA ASP A 48 12.70 -48.72 7.84
C ASP A 48 12.85 -47.27 7.34
N VAL A 49 13.76 -47.05 6.38
CA VAL A 49 13.90 -45.74 5.70
C VAL A 49 12.63 -45.40 4.91
N LYS A 50 12.02 -46.38 4.24
CA LYS A 50 10.77 -46.18 3.50
C LYS A 50 9.62 -45.85 4.46
N GLU A 51 9.48 -46.55 5.58
CA GLU A 51 8.47 -46.25 6.60
C GLU A 51 8.65 -44.86 7.20
N LEU A 52 9.89 -44.43 7.48
CA LEU A 52 10.17 -43.07 7.94
C LEU A 52 9.81 -42.01 6.90
N ILE A 53 10.07 -42.26 5.61
CA ILE A 53 9.70 -41.35 4.52
C ILE A 53 8.17 -41.30 4.35
N ASP A 54 7.48 -42.44 4.36
CA ASP A 54 6.02 -42.49 4.25
C ASP A 54 5.36 -41.81 5.46
N TYR A 55 5.89 -42.02 6.66
CA TYR A 55 5.45 -41.33 7.87
C TYR A 55 5.68 -39.82 7.79
N ALA A 56 6.88 -39.40 7.37
CA ALA A 56 7.20 -37.98 7.19
C ALA A 56 6.34 -37.33 6.10
N ALA A 57 6.11 -38.02 4.98
CA ALA A 57 5.24 -37.54 3.90
C ALA A 57 3.79 -37.37 4.36
N THR A 58 3.28 -38.33 5.13
CA THR A 58 1.93 -38.27 5.70
C THR A 58 1.80 -37.10 6.69
N ARG A 59 2.71 -36.98 7.66
CA ARG A 59 2.71 -35.88 8.64
C ARG A 59 2.93 -34.52 8.00
N PHE A 60 3.78 -34.44 6.99
CA PHE A 60 3.99 -33.21 6.24
C PHE A 60 2.74 -32.83 5.43
N GLY A 61 2.09 -33.80 4.78
CA GLY A 61 0.83 -33.61 4.07
C GLY A 61 -0.28 -33.07 4.98
N GLU A 62 -0.48 -33.70 6.14
CA GLU A 62 -1.44 -33.25 7.17
C GLU A 62 -1.13 -31.82 7.67
N SER A 63 0.15 -31.51 7.90
CA SER A 63 0.57 -30.17 8.35
C SER A 63 0.35 -29.10 7.27
N ILE A 64 0.66 -29.41 6.01
CA ILE A 64 0.45 -28.50 4.88
C ILE A 64 -1.04 -28.26 4.66
N ASP A 65 -1.86 -29.31 4.66
CA ASP A 65 -3.30 -29.15 4.47
C ASP A 65 -3.90 -28.27 5.57
N THR A 66 -3.52 -28.51 6.83
CA THR A 66 -3.93 -27.66 7.96
C THR A 66 -3.52 -26.19 7.76
N ARG A 67 -2.27 -25.92 7.38
CA ARG A 67 -1.78 -24.57 7.14
C ARG A 67 -2.49 -23.90 5.96
N VAL A 68 -2.76 -24.64 4.89
CA VAL A 68 -3.46 -24.14 3.71
C VAL A 68 -4.90 -23.79 4.04
N GLN A 69 -5.61 -24.62 4.82
CA GLN A 69 -6.97 -24.32 5.24
C GLN A 69 -7.02 -23.06 6.12
N THR A 70 -6.13 -22.96 7.11
CA THR A 70 -6.02 -21.75 7.95
C THR A 70 -5.72 -20.51 7.12
N ALA A 71 -4.75 -20.59 6.19
CA ALA A 71 -4.41 -19.47 5.31
C ALA A 71 -5.56 -19.04 4.41
N LYS A 72 -6.36 -20.00 3.87
CA LYS A 72 -7.55 -19.68 3.07
C LYS A 72 -8.57 -18.89 3.88
N VAL A 73 -8.83 -19.30 5.13
CA VAL A 73 -9.78 -18.61 6.01
C VAL A 73 -9.27 -17.20 6.36
N GLU A 74 -7.99 -17.08 6.70
CA GLU A 74 -7.39 -15.78 7.04
C GLU A 74 -7.38 -14.82 5.85
N ILE A 75 -7.02 -15.30 4.66
CA ILE A 75 -7.10 -14.52 3.40
C ILE A 75 -8.54 -14.11 3.11
N ALA A 76 -9.51 -15.02 3.23
CA ALA A 76 -10.92 -14.70 3.00
C ALA A 76 -11.44 -13.62 3.97
N ASN A 77 -11.05 -13.71 5.25
CA ASN A 77 -11.39 -12.71 6.25
C ASN A 77 -10.75 -11.35 5.94
N LEU A 78 -9.45 -11.34 5.62
CA LEU A 78 -8.72 -10.12 5.29
C LEU A 78 -9.27 -9.45 4.02
N VAL A 79 -9.57 -10.23 2.98
CA VAL A 79 -10.19 -9.73 1.76
C VAL A 79 -11.57 -9.16 2.05
N THR A 80 -12.39 -9.85 2.84
CA THR A 80 -13.73 -9.36 3.21
C THR A 80 -13.65 -8.04 3.98
N GLU A 81 -12.75 -7.95 4.94
CA GLU A 81 -12.53 -6.74 5.73
C GLU A 81 -12.06 -5.58 4.85
N LYS A 82 -11.02 -5.79 4.04
CA LYS A 82 -10.44 -4.74 3.20
C LYS A 82 -11.38 -4.29 2.08
N VAL A 83 -12.11 -5.21 1.46
CA VAL A 83 -13.15 -4.86 0.47
C VAL A 83 -14.29 -4.10 1.15
N GLY A 84 -14.69 -4.48 2.36
CA GLY A 84 -15.68 -3.76 3.16
C GLY A 84 -15.25 -2.33 3.47
N GLU A 85 -14.00 -2.16 3.89
CA GLU A 85 -13.39 -0.86 4.17
C GLU A 85 -13.35 0.03 2.92
N VAL A 86 -12.84 -0.48 1.80
CA VAL A 86 -12.80 0.24 0.51
C VAL A 86 -14.21 0.61 0.04
N ARG A 87 -15.19 -0.29 0.17
CA ARG A 87 -16.58 0.00 -0.19
C ARG A 87 -17.16 1.11 0.68
N ARG A 88 -16.86 1.12 1.98
CA ARG A 88 -17.30 2.16 2.90
C ARG A 88 -16.67 3.51 2.56
N GLU A 89 -15.36 3.55 2.31
CA GLU A 89 -14.66 4.76 1.90
C GLU A 89 -15.16 5.31 0.56
N LEU A 90 -15.37 4.44 -0.43
CA LEU A 90 -15.94 4.82 -1.73
C LEU A 90 -17.35 5.40 -1.57
N THR A 91 -18.18 4.79 -0.73
CA THR A 91 -19.55 5.26 -0.48
C THR A 91 -19.54 6.61 0.22
N ALA A 92 -18.71 6.78 1.26
CA ALA A 92 -18.56 8.04 1.97
C ALA A 92 -18.04 9.17 1.05
N ALA A 93 -17.04 8.88 0.21
CA ALA A 93 -16.52 9.83 -0.76
C ALA A 93 -17.57 10.21 -1.83
N ALA A 94 -18.39 9.26 -2.26
CA ALA A 94 -19.49 9.51 -3.21
C ALA A 94 -20.59 10.39 -2.58
N ASP A 95 -20.94 10.15 -1.32
CA ASP A 95 -21.93 10.95 -0.59
C ASP A 95 -21.42 12.37 -0.32
N GLU A 96 -20.16 12.53 0.09
CA GLU A 96 -19.54 13.84 0.23
C GLU A 96 -19.50 14.60 -1.10
N GLN A 97 -19.21 13.90 -2.21
CA GLN A 97 -19.23 14.49 -3.55
C GLN A 97 -20.64 14.96 -3.96
N LYS A 98 -21.67 14.15 -3.72
CA LYS A 98 -23.07 14.52 -3.98
C LYS A 98 -23.49 15.72 -3.15
N GLN A 99 -23.19 15.71 -1.85
CA GLN A 99 -23.55 16.80 -0.95
C GLN A 99 -22.85 18.12 -1.36
N SER A 100 -21.57 18.04 -1.74
CA SER A 100 -20.82 19.19 -2.24
C SER A 100 -21.39 19.71 -3.56
N ALA A 101 -21.76 18.82 -4.49
CA ALA A 101 -22.39 19.19 -5.76
C ALA A 101 -23.76 19.85 -5.55
N ILE A 102 -24.60 19.30 -4.67
CA ILE A 102 -25.90 19.89 -4.32
C ILE A 102 -25.71 21.28 -3.72
N ARG A 103 -24.81 21.45 -2.75
CA ARG A 103 -24.55 22.76 -2.14
C ARG A 103 -24.11 23.79 -3.18
N ASN A 104 -23.18 23.41 -4.07
CA ASN A 104 -22.68 24.31 -5.11
C ASN A 104 -23.79 24.65 -6.13
N ALA A 105 -24.62 23.67 -6.50
CA ALA A 105 -25.77 23.89 -7.38
C ALA A 105 -26.80 24.83 -6.75
N THR A 106 -27.12 24.65 -5.47
CA THR A 106 -28.04 25.54 -4.73
C THR A 106 -27.52 26.98 -4.69
N ILE A 107 -26.22 27.18 -4.44
CA ILE A 107 -25.61 28.52 -4.48
C ILE A 107 -25.73 29.12 -5.88
N ALA A 108 -25.37 28.36 -6.92
CA ALA A 108 -25.43 28.85 -8.30
C ALA A 108 -26.86 29.22 -8.73
N ILE A 109 -27.84 28.37 -8.43
CA ILE A 109 -29.26 28.62 -8.70
C ILE A 109 -29.73 29.86 -7.92
N GLY A 110 -29.39 29.96 -6.64
CA GLY A 110 -29.75 31.12 -5.81
C GLY A 110 -29.16 32.43 -6.35
N THR A 111 -27.90 32.43 -6.76
CA THR A 111 -27.24 33.59 -7.38
C THR A 111 -27.89 33.95 -8.72
N ALA A 112 -28.19 32.97 -9.58
CA ALA A 112 -28.84 33.23 -10.86
C ALA A 112 -30.24 33.86 -10.68
N VAL A 113 -31.02 33.35 -9.72
CA VAL A 113 -32.33 33.92 -9.37
C VAL A 113 -32.19 35.34 -8.82
N ALA A 114 -31.26 35.58 -7.90
CA ALA A 114 -31.03 36.92 -7.35
C ALA A 114 -30.61 37.93 -8.43
N ILE A 115 -29.72 37.55 -9.34
CA ILE A 115 -29.32 38.39 -10.49
C ILE A 115 -30.50 38.65 -11.43
N GLY A 116 -31.33 37.64 -11.72
CA GLY A 116 -32.54 37.81 -12.53
C GLY A 116 -33.54 38.79 -11.91
N VAL A 117 -33.78 38.69 -10.60
CA VAL A 117 -34.64 39.62 -9.85
C VAL A 117 -34.07 41.03 -9.85
N LEU A 118 -32.76 41.18 -9.60
CA LEU A 118 -32.07 42.47 -9.68
C LEU A 118 -32.16 43.06 -11.09
N SER A 119 -31.95 42.26 -12.13
CA SER A 119 -32.05 42.70 -13.53
C SER A 119 -33.45 43.21 -13.88
N LEU A 120 -34.50 42.52 -13.43
CA LEU A 120 -35.88 42.93 -13.67
C LEU A 120 -36.25 44.20 -12.88
N GLY A 121 -35.85 44.30 -11.61
CA GLY A 121 -36.09 45.47 -10.77
C GLY A 121 -35.37 46.72 -11.30
N TYR A 122 -34.14 46.54 -11.77
CA TYR A 122 -33.32 47.62 -12.29
C TYR A 122 -33.84 48.18 -13.62
N ARG A 123 -34.33 47.31 -14.51
CA ARG A 123 -34.98 47.70 -15.78
C ARG A 123 -36.26 48.53 -15.58
N LYS A 124 -36.94 48.36 -14.44
CA LYS A 124 -38.19 49.09 -14.12
C LYS A 124 -37.96 50.47 -13.50
N TYR A 125 -36.81 50.72 -12.87
CA TYR A 125 -36.53 51.96 -12.13
C TYR A 125 -35.59 52.95 -12.84
N LEU A 126 -34.73 52.50 -13.76
CA LEU A 126 -33.79 53.35 -14.49
C LEU A 126 -34.03 53.23 -16.01
N HIS A 127 -34.86 54.11 -16.55
CA HIS A 127 -35.14 54.24 -18.00
C HIS A 127 -34.00 54.94 -18.78
N GLY A 128 -32.74 54.61 -18.55
CA GLY A 128 -31.63 55.24 -19.28
C GLY A 128 -30.29 54.53 -19.18
N GLU A 129 -29.77 54.11 -20.33
CA GLU A 129 -28.34 53.92 -20.67
C GLU A 129 -27.45 53.10 -19.74
N ILE A 130 -27.95 52.03 -19.12
CA ILE A 130 -27.03 51.04 -18.55
C ILE A 130 -26.79 49.97 -19.60
N ASP A 131 -25.68 50.16 -20.30
CA ASP A 131 -25.15 49.23 -21.29
C ASP A 131 -25.05 47.84 -20.63
N LEU A 132 -25.85 46.91 -21.12
CA LEU A 132 -25.90 45.53 -20.63
C LEU A 132 -24.50 44.89 -20.70
N LEU A 133 -23.66 45.36 -21.63
CA LEU A 133 -22.27 44.98 -21.79
C LEU A 133 -21.40 45.43 -20.61
N PHE A 134 -21.67 46.61 -20.04
CA PHE A 134 -20.95 47.12 -18.87
C PHE A 134 -21.25 46.28 -17.63
N VAL A 135 -22.53 45.98 -17.37
CA VAL A 135 -22.94 45.11 -16.25
C VAL A 135 -22.34 43.71 -16.41
N PHE A 136 -22.31 43.18 -17.64
CA PHE A 136 -21.72 41.89 -17.92
C PHE A 136 -20.21 41.86 -17.69
N ARG A 137 -19.47 42.86 -18.18
CA ARG A 137 -18.01 43.00 -17.94
C ARG A 137 -17.68 43.18 -16.46
N ALA A 138 -18.44 44.00 -15.75
CA ALA A 138 -18.29 44.20 -14.31
C ALA A 138 -18.55 42.90 -13.53
N THR A 139 -19.57 42.15 -13.90
CA THR A 139 -19.89 40.84 -13.29
C THR A 139 -18.82 39.79 -13.58
N LEU A 140 -18.31 39.72 -14.81
CA LEU A 140 -17.18 38.85 -15.16
C LEU A 140 -15.90 39.21 -14.40
N GLY A 141 -15.60 40.50 -14.27
CA GLY A 141 -14.48 40.99 -13.47
C GLY A 141 -14.61 40.62 -11.99
N ALA A 142 -15.81 40.77 -11.41
CA ALA A 142 -16.10 40.37 -10.04
C ALA A 142 -15.99 38.85 -9.84
N LEU A 143 -16.43 38.04 -10.81
CA LEU A 143 -16.26 36.58 -10.78
C LEU A 143 -14.79 36.18 -10.83
N ALA A 144 -14.00 36.78 -11.72
CA ALA A 144 -12.56 36.54 -11.82
C ALA A 144 -11.84 36.91 -10.51
N ALA A 145 -12.12 38.10 -9.97
CA ALA A 145 -11.54 38.58 -8.72
C ALA A 145 -11.95 37.71 -7.52
N GLY A 146 -13.22 37.35 -7.43
CA GLY A 146 -13.73 36.47 -6.37
C GLY A 146 -13.12 35.07 -6.42
N HIS A 147 -12.95 34.51 -7.63
CA HIS A 147 -12.31 33.21 -7.81
C HIS A 147 -10.82 33.25 -7.41
N ILE A 148 -10.10 34.34 -7.73
CA ILE A 148 -8.70 34.55 -7.28
C ILE A 148 -8.62 34.58 -5.75
N VAL A 149 -9.47 35.35 -5.09
CA VAL A 149 -9.48 35.47 -3.61
C VAL A 149 -9.80 34.13 -2.96
N TRP A 150 -10.80 33.40 -3.49
CA TRP A 150 -11.16 32.07 -3.01
C TRP A 150 -10.00 31.08 -3.18
N LEU A 151 -9.32 31.12 -4.33
CA LEU A 151 -8.19 30.25 -4.62
C LEU A 151 -7.03 30.52 -3.66
N ALA A 152 -6.66 31.79 -3.50
CA ALA A 152 -5.62 32.21 -2.57
C ALA A 152 -5.94 31.77 -1.14
N ARG A 153 -7.16 32.02 -0.67
CA ARG A 153 -7.65 31.58 0.64
C ARG A 153 -7.49 30.06 0.82
N ASN A 154 -8.01 29.28 -0.13
CA ASN A 154 -8.02 27.83 -0.03
C ASN A 154 -6.61 27.23 -0.02
N TYR A 155 -5.71 27.74 -0.87
CA TYR A 155 -4.32 27.28 -0.91
C TYR A 155 -3.52 27.71 0.32
N ILE A 156 -3.71 28.95 0.81
CA ILE A 156 -3.02 29.46 2.01
C ILE A 156 -3.44 28.67 3.25
N PHE A 157 -4.75 28.50 3.48
CA PHE A 157 -5.22 27.74 4.65
C PHE A 157 -4.80 26.26 4.59
N ARG A 158 -4.80 25.66 3.40
CA ARG A 158 -4.30 24.30 3.21
C ARG A 158 -2.80 24.20 3.48
N TYR A 159 -2.01 25.21 3.11
CA TYR A 159 -0.57 25.27 3.37
C TYR A 159 -0.26 25.41 4.87
N ILE A 160 -1.00 26.28 5.57
CA ILE A 160 -0.82 26.53 7.00
C ILE A 160 -1.15 25.28 7.83
N GLY A 161 -2.20 24.53 7.46
CA GLY A 161 -2.66 23.35 8.20
C GLY A 161 -1.83 22.06 8.01
N LEU A 162 -0.78 22.07 7.18
CA LEU A 162 0.04 20.87 6.94
C LEU A 162 1.17 20.75 7.98
N ASN A 163 1.34 19.54 8.53
CA ASN A 163 2.50 19.16 9.35
C ASN A 163 3.80 19.21 8.52
N GLU A 164 4.95 19.35 9.18
CA GLU A 164 6.26 19.54 8.55
C GLU A 164 6.61 18.45 7.52
N THR A 165 6.28 17.19 7.83
CA THR A 165 6.41 16.04 6.90
C THR A 165 5.45 16.11 5.71
N GLN A 166 4.23 16.60 5.90
CA GLN A 166 3.26 16.75 4.82
C GLN A 166 3.59 17.93 3.90
N ARG A 167 4.24 18.98 4.41
CA ARG A 167 4.77 20.09 3.58
C ARG A 167 5.84 19.57 2.62
N SER A 168 6.77 18.76 3.11
CA SER A 168 7.80 18.11 2.27
C SER A 168 7.20 17.16 1.23
N LEU A 169 6.14 16.42 1.60
CA LEU A 169 5.43 15.51 0.69
C LEU A 169 4.56 16.25 -0.34
N VAL A 170 4.03 17.43 0.00
CA VAL A 170 3.36 18.31 -0.95
C VAL A 170 4.35 18.91 -1.94
N ILE A 171 5.55 19.30 -1.50
CA ILE A 171 6.62 19.79 -2.38
C ILE A 171 7.13 18.67 -3.31
N ALA A 172 7.22 17.42 -2.83
CA ALA A 172 7.56 16.28 -3.66
C ALA A 172 6.40 15.84 -4.59
N GLY A 173 5.16 15.93 -4.10
CA GLY A 173 3.95 15.51 -4.81
C GLY A 173 3.47 16.47 -5.89
N THR A 174 3.77 17.78 -5.78
CA THR A 174 3.50 18.77 -6.83
C THR A 174 4.28 18.51 -8.12
N GLN A 175 5.42 17.82 -8.05
CA GLN A 175 6.20 17.45 -9.23
C GLN A 175 5.66 16.22 -9.98
N TYR A 176 4.92 15.32 -9.32
CA TYR A 176 4.58 14.01 -9.92
C TYR A 176 3.08 13.69 -10.03
N LEU A 177 2.21 14.21 -9.14
CA LEU A 177 0.81 13.74 -9.05
C LEU A 177 -0.25 14.86 -8.98
N GLY A 178 0.16 16.12 -8.78
CA GLY A 178 -0.77 17.25 -8.67
C GLY A 178 -1.40 17.73 -9.98
N ALA A 179 -0.87 17.29 -11.13
CA ALA A 179 -1.20 17.84 -12.44
C ALA A 179 -2.43 17.20 -13.13
N LEU A 180 -2.82 15.96 -12.80
CA LEU A 180 -3.82 15.22 -13.58
C LEU A 180 -5.17 14.97 -12.89
N ARG A 181 -5.42 15.54 -11.71
CA ARG A 181 -6.76 15.44 -11.10
C ARG A 181 -7.68 16.55 -11.65
N PRO A 182 -8.93 16.24 -12.06
CA PRO A 182 -9.90 17.24 -12.54
C PRO A 182 -10.32 18.28 -11.48
N LYS A 183 -9.98 18.07 -10.20
CA LYS A 183 -10.06 19.06 -9.10
C LYS A 183 -8.69 19.66 -8.71
N GLY A 184 -7.67 19.50 -9.56
CA GLY A 184 -6.29 19.95 -9.33
C GLY A 184 -6.05 21.42 -9.69
N ALA A 185 -4.87 21.93 -9.35
CA ALA A 185 -4.46 23.32 -9.60
C ALA A 185 -4.64 23.74 -11.07
N ILE A 186 -4.35 22.83 -12.01
CA ILE A 186 -4.45 23.06 -13.45
C ILE A 186 -5.90 23.34 -13.88
N GLY A 187 -6.89 22.65 -13.32
CA GLY A 187 -8.29 22.91 -13.64
C GLY A 187 -8.73 24.32 -13.26
N HIS A 188 -8.27 24.80 -12.10
CA HIS A 188 -8.55 26.17 -11.66
C HIS A 188 -7.77 27.23 -12.45
N ILE A 189 -6.51 26.95 -12.82
CA ILE A 189 -5.72 27.83 -13.69
C ILE A 189 -6.35 27.93 -15.08
N LEU A 190 -6.81 26.82 -15.63
CA LEU A 190 -7.50 26.79 -16.93
C LEU A 190 -8.81 27.56 -16.87
N LEU A 191 -9.64 27.35 -15.84
CA LEU A 191 -10.87 28.10 -15.66
C LEU A 191 -10.61 29.61 -15.51
N LEU A 192 -9.62 29.99 -14.69
CA LEU A 192 -9.24 31.38 -14.50
C LEU A 192 -8.69 31.99 -15.80
N SER A 193 -7.89 31.25 -16.55
CA SER A 193 -7.39 31.64 -17.87
C SER A 193 -8.54 31.89 -18.84
N THR A 194 -9.53 30.99 -18.91
CA THR A 194 -10.72 31.16 -19.76
C THR A 194 -11.53 32.39 -19.37
N VAL A 195 -11.77 32.61 -18.07
CA VAL A 195 -12.51 33.80 -17.58
C VAL A 195 -11.73 35.08 -17.88
N ALA A 196 -10.42 35.09 -17.64
CA ALA A 196 -9.55 36.24 -17.92
C ALA A 196 -9.49 36.54 -19.42
N MET A 197 -9.44 35.51 -20.27
CA MET A 197 -9.43 35.64 -21.72
C MET A 197 -10.77 36.17 -22.25
N CYS A 198 -11.90 35.69 -21.72
CA CYS A 198 -13.21 36.27 -22.01
C CYS A 198 -13.29 37.74 -21.57
N TRP A 199 -12.76 38.07 -20.40
CA TRP A 199 -12.76 39.45 -19.91
C TRP A 199 -11.88 40.37 -20.79
N LEU A 200 -10.66 39.93 -21.13
CA LEU A 200 -9.72 40.65 -22.00
C LEU A 200 -10.31 40.89 -23.39
N THR A 201 -10.84 39.85 -24.02
CA THR A 201 -11.45 39.95 -25.34
C THR A 201 -12.66 40.88 -25.36
N LEU A 202 -13.48 40.87 -24.31
CA LEU A 202 -14.62 41.77 -24.22
C LEU A 202 -14.23 43.22 -23.95
N ASN A 203 -13.19 43.48 -23.16
CA ASN A 203 -12.80 44.85 -22.78
C ASN A 203 -11.93 45.52 -23.85
N PHE A 204 -10.96 44.78 -24.40
CA PHE A 204 -9.94 45.29 -25.33
C PHE A 204 -10.15 44.81 -26.78
N TRP A 205 -11.37 44.41 -27.16
CA TRP A 205 -11.68 43.86 -28.49
C TRP A 205 -11.14 44.73 -29.65
N GLN A 206 -11.24 46.04 -29.52
CA GLN A 206 -10.79 46.98 -30.55
C GLN A 206 -9.26 47.06 -30.66
N GLU A 207 -8.55 47.09 -29.53
CA GLU A 207 -7.08 47.08 -29.51
C GLU A 207 -6.50 45.74 -29.98
N LEU A 208 -7.15 44.63 -29.62
CA LEU A 208 -6.79 43.29 -30.09
C LEU A 208 -6.91 43.15 -31.62
N LYS A 209 -7.97 43.70 -32.22
CA LYS A 209 -8.13 43.70 -33.69
C LYS A 209 -7.00 44.46 -34.38
N ILE A 210 -6.59 45.60 -33.84
CA ILE A 210 -5.49 46.40 -34.38
C ILE A 210 -4.17 45.64 -34.25
N PHE A 211 -3.90 45.06 -33.08
CA PHE A 211 -2.70 44.27 -32.82
C PHE A 211 -2.56 43.04 -33.74
N PHE A 212 -3.65 42.29 -33.95
CA PHE A 212 -3.64 41.14 -34.86
C PHE A 212 -3.48 41.54 -36.33
N HIS A 213 -3.99 42.71 -36.74
CA HIS A 213 -3.82 43.19 -38.11
C HIS A 213 -2.37 43.63 -38.39
N THR A 214 -1.67 44.19 -37.40
CA THR A 214 -0.26 44.58 -37.48
C THR A 214 0.72 43.39 -37.47
N ILE A 215 0.31 42.24 -36.93
CA ILE A 215 1.16 41.02 -36.90
C ILE A 215 0.94 40.16 -38.16
N ALA A 216 -0.22 40.27 -38.80
CA ALA A 216 -0.59 39.48 -39.97
C ALA A 216 -0.32 40.16 -41.33
N GLY A 217 0.17 41.41 -41.33
CA GLY A 217 0.62 42.16 -42.51
C GLY A 217 2.12 42.39 -42.48
#